data_AF-A0A542S557-F1
#
_entry.id   AF-A0A542S557-F1
#
_cell.length_a   1.000
_cell.length_b   1.000
_cell.length_c   1.000
_cell.angle_alpha   90.00
_cell.angle_beta   90.00
_cell.angle_gamma   90.00
#
_symmetry.space_group_name_H-M   'P 1'
#
loop_
_entity.id
_entity.type
_entity.pdbx_description
1 polymer ?
#
loop_
_entity_poly.entity_id
_entity_poly.type
_entity_poly.pdbx_seq_one_letter_code
_entity_poly.pdbx_strand_id
1 'polypeptide(L)'
;MSDAFVPPLPSWLGAGADIEAWIFVGVSFALLAIKIFAFVSAILYSAESYSAADKMSKAAWCAILGVGLLIQVVPVPLSLVNLALLVAALVYLADVRPALAGLRRR
;
A
#
# COMPACT_ATOMS: atom_id res chain seq x y z
N MET A 1 20.05 -1.54 22.53
CA MET A 1 19.33 -0.49 21.77
C MET A 1 20.43 0.31 21.07
N SER A 2 20.95 -0.09 19.90
CA SER A 2 20.32 0.04 18.58
C SER A 2 20.98 -0.81 17.46
N ASP A 3 21.80 -1.82 17.75
CA ASP A 3 22.78 -2.28 16.73
C ASP A 3 22.56 -3.74 16.24
N ALA A 4 21.33 -4.26 16.32
CA ALA A 4 21.07 -5.69 16.15
C ALA A 4 20.52 -6.11 14.77
N PHE A 5 20.40 -5.22 13.77
CA PHE A 5 19.80 -5.58 12.47
C PHE A 5 20.68 -5.30 11.25
N VAL A 6 21.81 -4.58 11.39
CA VAL A 6 22.70 -4.28 10.26
C VAL A 6 24.14 -4.60 10.65
N PRO A 7 24.83 -5.55 9.98
CA PRO A 7 26.21 -5.90 10.30
C PRO A 7 27.17 -4.76 9.96
N PRO A 8 28.21 -4.50 10.76
CA PRO A 8 29.17 -3.45 10.47
C PRO A 8 30.01 -3.80 9.24
N LEU A 9 30.01 -2.92 8.24
CA LEU A 9 30.76 -3.08 6.99
C LEU A 9 31.99 -2.18 6.93
N PRO A 10 32.98 -2.50 6.07
CA PRO A 10 34.18 -1.69 5.90
C PRO A 10 33.87 -0.25 5.45
N SER A 11 34.60 0.73 5.98
CA SER A 11 34.36 2.18 5.77
C SER A 11 34.46 2.66 4.31
N TRP A 12 35.08 1.88 3.42
CA TRP A 12 35.17 2.15 1.99
C TRP A 12 33.94 1.68 1.18
N LEU A 13 33.03 0.92 1.80
CA LEU A 13 31.72 0.52 1.24
C LEU A 13 30.55 1.35 1.82
N GLY A 14 30.79 2.12 2.89
CA GLY A 14 29.74 2.60 3.81
C GLY A 14 28.86 3.75 3.32
N ALA A 15 29.40 4.77 2.65
CA ALA A 15 28.60 5.96 2.36
C ALA A 15 27.43 5.71 1.38
N GLY A 16 27.61 4.84 0.39
CA GLY A 16 26.57 4.50 -0.59
C GLY A 16 25.52 3.53 -0.05
N ALA A 17 25.96 2.51 0.69
CA ALA A 17 25.09 1.46 1.23
C ALA A 17 24.17 2.00 2.34
N ASP A 18 24.65 2.94 3.16
CA ASP A 18 23.83 3.58 4.20
C ASP A 18 22.71 4.41 3.57
N ILE A 19 23.03 5.21 2.55
CA ILE A 19 22.04 6.04 1.83
C ILE A 19 21.01 5.15 1.13
N GLU A 20 21.46 4.10 0.45
CA GLU A 20 20.60 3.13 -0.22
C GLU A 20 19.59 2.50 0.76
N ALA A 21 20.04 2.08 1.95
CA ALA A 21 19.16 1.53 2.98
C ALA A 21 18.10 2.53 3.45
N TRP A 22 18.48 3.79 3.70
CA TRP A 22 17.54 4.84 4.08
C TRP A 22 16.53 5.16 2.97
N ILE A 23 16.95 5.13 1.70
CA ILE A 23 16.06 5.29 0.55
C ILE A 23 15.05 4.14 0.51
N PHE A 24 15.49 2.89 0.62
CA PHE A 24 14.58 1.74 0.58
C PHE A 24 13.55 1.75 1.71
N VAL A 25 13.97 2.13 2.92
CA VAL A 25 13.06 2.30 4.07
C VAL A 25 12.06 3.41 3.78
N GLY A 26 12.52 4.58 3.31
CA GLY A 26 11.66 5.71 2.96
C GLY A 26 10.62 5.36 1.90
N VAL A 27 11.03 4.68 0.83
CA VAL A 27 10.13 4.19 -0.23
C VAL A 27 9.14 3.18 0.33
N SER A 28 9.60 2.20 1.12
CA SER A 28 8.73 1.19 1.72
C SER A 28 7.66 1.80 2.62
N PHE A 29 8.01 2.82 3.41
CA PHE A 29 7.05 3.58 4.22
C PHE A 29 6.05 4.37 3.36
N ALA A 30 6.50 5.01 2.28
CA ALA A 30 5.61 5.72 1.36
C ALA A 30 4.60 4.76 0.72
N LEU A 31 5.04 3.58 0.25
CA LEU A 31 4.17 2.56 -0.31
C LEU A 31 3.17 2.02 0.73
N LEU A 32 3.62 1.82 1.96
CA LEU A 32 2.76 1.41 3.07
C LEU A 32 1.68 2.47 3.33
N ALA A 33 2.05 3.76 3.39
CA ALA A 33 1.11 4.85 3.60
C ALA A 33 0.02 4.92 2.52
N ILE A 34 0.38 4.72 1.24
CA ILE A 34 -0.58 4.66 0.12
C ILE A 34 -1.57 3.51 0.30
N LYS A 35 -1.07 2.31 0.63
CA LYS A 35 -1.92 1.12 0.84
C LYS A 35 -2.86 1.30 2.03
N ILE A 36 -2.37 1.85 3.15
CA ILE A 36 -3.20 2.19 4.32
C ILE A 36 -4.29 3.18 3.93
N PHE A 37 -3.93 4.27 3.24
CA PHE A 37 -4.88 5.29 2.84
C PHE A 37 -5.98 4.73 1.92
N ALA A 38 -5.61 3.89 0.96
CA ALA A 38 -6.57 3.20 0.09
C ALA A 38 -7.51 2.29 0.88
N PHE A 39 -6.97 1.47 1.78
CA PHE A 39 -7.75 0.54 2.60
C PHE A 39 -8.72 1.25 3.55
N VAL A 40 -8.24 2.27 4.27
CA VAL A 40 -9.08 3.09 5.14
C VAL A 40 -10.19 3.76 4.33
N SER A 41 -9.85 4.34 3.17
CA SER A 41 -10.85 4.91 2.27
C SER A 41 -11.90 3.88 1.87
N ALA A 42 -11.52 2.63 1.58
CA ALA A 42 -12.47 1.57 1.23
C ALA A 42 -13.42 1.18 2.37
N ILE A 43 -12.94 1.20 3.60
CA ILE A 43 -13.79 0.94 4.77
C ILE A 43 -14.79 2.08 5.00
N LEU A 44 -14.36 3.33 4.78
CA LEU A 44 -15.16 4.53 5.04
C LEU A 44 -16.38 4.70 4.12
N TYR A 45 -16.34 4.17 2.89
CA TYR A 45 -17.50 4.23 1.99
C TYR A 45 -18.54 3.14 2.31
N SER A 46 -19.84 3.45 2.20
CA SER A 46 -20.93 2.50 2.47
C SER A 46 -21.04 1.44 1.37
N ALA A 47 -21.49 0.22 1.70
CA ALA A 47 -21.63 -0.84 0.69
C ALA A 47 -22.62 -0.47 -0.43
N GLU A 48 -23.66 0.29 -0.11
CA GLU A 48 -24.64 0.79 -1.06
C GLU A 48 -24.00 1.72 -2.12
N SER A 49 -23.00 2.52 -1.75
CA SER A 49 -22.29 3.38 -2.71
C SER A 49 -21.49 2.58 -3.75
N TYR A 50 -20.98 1.40 -3.38
CA TYR A 50 -20.31 0.49 -4.33
C TYR A 50 -21.31 -0.11 -5.30
N SER A 51 -22.51 -0.48 -4.81
CA SER A 51 -23.59 -0.99 -5.65
C SER A 51 -24.11 0.08 -6.62
N ALA A 52 -24.27 1.31 -6.14
CA ALA A 52 -24.73 2.43 -6.95
C ALA A 52 -23.70 2.89 -7.99
N ALA A 53 -22.41 2.65 -7.73
CA ALA A 53 -21.33 2.94 -8.68
C ALA A 53 -21.16 1.87 -9.76
N ASP A 54 -21.90 0.75 -9.68
CA ASP A 54 -21.76 -0.43 -10.56
C ASP A 54 -20.31 -0.93 -10.65
N LYS A 55 -19.63 -0.97 -9.50
CA LYS A 55 -18.25 -1.47 -9.37
C LYS A 55 -18.22 -2.74 -8.53
N MET A 56 -17.07 -3.41 -8.54
CA MET A 56 -16.81 -4.57 -7.68
C MET A 56 -17.16 -4.27 -6.21
N SER A 57 -17.68 -5.27 -5.49
CA SER A 57 -18.25 -5.09 -4.15
C SER A 57 -17.26 -4.53 -3.13
N LYS A 58 -17.80 -3.86 -2.09
CA LYS A 58 -17.00 -3.35 -0.96
C LYS A 58 -16.12 -4.44 -0.35
N ALA A 59 -16.69 -5.62 -0.13
CA ALA A 59 -16.00 -6.75 0.49
C ALA A 59 -14.79 -7.20 -0.35
N ALA A 60 -14.94 -7.28 -1.67
CA ALA A 60 -13.86 -7.66 -2.55
C ALA A 60 -12.73 -6.61 -2.58
N TRP A 61 -13.07 -5.31 -2.63
CA TRP A 61 -12.04 -4.26 -2.55
C TRP A 61 -11.32 -4.23 -1.20
N CYS A 62 -12.06 -4.36 -0.10
CA CYS A 62 -11.47 -4.44 1.23
C CYS A 62 -10.55 -5.66 1.37
N ALA A 63 -10.93 -6.81 0.81
CA ALA A 63 -10.11 -8.02 0.83
C ALA A 63 -8.78 -7.82 0.06
N ILE A 64 -8.84 -7.29 -1.17
CA ILE A 64 -7.65 -7.04 -1.99
C ILE A 64 -6.70 -6.05 -1.31
N LEU A 65 -7.23 -4.92 -0.84
CA LEU A 65 -6.43 -3.88 -0.19
C LEU A 65 -5.90 -4.34 1.17
N GLY A 66 -6.69 -5.09 1.93
CA GLY A 66 -6.28 -5.68 3.21
C GLY A 66 -5.14 -6.69 3.04
N VAL A 67 -5.24 -7.60 2.06
CA VAL A 67 -4.15 -8.53 1.72
C VAL A 67 -2.92 -7.75 1.23
N GLY A 68 -3.11 -6.72 0.40
CA GLY A 68 -2.03 -5.83 -0.06
C GLY A 68 -1.28 -5.15 1.06
N LEU A 69 -1.99 -4.73 2.10
CA LEU A 69 -1.42 -4.12 3.30
C LEU A 69 -0.66 -5.15 4.15
N LEU A 70 -1.24 -6.33 4.37
CA LEU A 70 -0.59 -7.40 5.12
C LEU A 70 0.71 -7.85 4.44
N ILE A 71 0.70 -8.04 3.12
CA ILE A 71 1.89 -8.43 2.34
C ILE A 71 2.96 -7.32 2.33
N GLN A 72 2.59 -6.06 2.56
CA GLN A 72 3.57 -4.98 2.70
C GLN A 72 4.33 -5.05 4.02
N VAL A 73 3.68 -5.51 5.09
CA VAL A 73 4.25 -5.55 6.45
C VAL A 73 4.96 -6.88 6.73
N VAL A 74 4.44 -7.98 6.18
CA VAL A 74 5.05 -9.30 6.36
C VAL A 74 6.20 -9.47 5.37
N PRO A 75 7.42 -9.80 5.84
CA PRO A 75 8.57 -10.04 4.97
C PRO A 75 8.41 -11.38 4.25
N VAL A 76 7.69 -11.37 3.13
CA VAL A 76 7.51 -12.54 2.24
C VAL A 76 8.20 -12.24 0.92
N PRO A 77 8.91 -13.21 0.29
CA PRO A 77 9.58 -13.02 -1.01
C PRO A 77 8.59 -12.96 -2.20
N LEU A 78 7.48 -12.23 -2.06
CA LEU A 78 6.43 -12.06 -3.05
C LEU A 78 6.50 -10.66 -3.68
N SER A 79 7.66 -10.28 -4.21
CA SER A 79 7.89 -8.93 -4.76
C SER A 79 6.92 -8.56 -5.88
N LEU A 80 6.68 -9.48 -6.82
CA LEU A 80 5.72 -9.28 -7.91
C LEU A 80 4.28 -9.15 -7.42
N VAL A 81 3.88 -9.96 -6.43
CA VAL A 81 2.54 -9.90 -5.85
C VAL A 81 2.36 -8.60 -5.07
N ASN A 82 3.38 -8.19 -4.31
CA ASN A 82 3.36 -6.92 -3.58
C ASN A 82 3.17 -5.75 -4.55
N LEU A 83 3.88 -5.76 -5.68
CA LEU A 83 3.74 -4.78 -6.75
C LEU A 83 2.35 -4.80 -7.39
N ALA A 84 1.81 -5.98 -7.70
CA ALA A 84 0.46 -6.12 -8.23
C ALA A 84 -0.60 -5.56 -7.26
N LEU A 85 -0.43 -5.80 -5.96
CA LEU A 85 -1.33 -5.27 -4.93
C LEU A 85 -1.15 -3.77 -4.70
N LEU A 86 0.05 -3.23 -4.91
CA LEU A 86 0.27 -1.79 -4.97
C LEU A 86 -0.48 -1.18 -6.17
N VAL A 87 -0.39 -1.80 -7.35
CA VAL A 87 -1.16 -1.38 -8.53
C VAL A 87 -2.65 -1.41 -8.24
N ALA A 88 -3.16 -2.45 -7.57
CA ALA A 88 -4.55 -2.52 -7.15
C ALA A 88 -4.95 -1.37 -6.21
N ALA A 89 -4.08 -0.97 -5.27
CA ALA A 89 -4.30 0.20 -4.42
C ALA A 89 -4.34 1.51 -5.23
N LEU A 90 -3.47 1.68 -6.21
CA LEU A 90 -3.47 2.85 -7.09
C LEU A 90 -4.72 2.90 -7.98
N VAL A 91 -5.15 1.76 -8.54
CA VAL A 91 -6.39 1.65 -9.32
C VAL A 91 -7.60 1.99 -8.46
N TYR A 92 -7.65 1.51 -7.22
CA TYR A 92 -8.72 1.86 -6.28
C TYR A 92 -8.79 3.38 -6.06
N LEU A 93 -7.64 4.03 -5.85
CA LEU A 93 -7.56 5.47 -5.62
C LEU A 93 -7.91 6.30 -6.87
N ALA A 94 -7.57 5.81 -8.06
CA ALA A 94 -7.74 6.53 -9.31
C ALA A 94 -9.11 6.30 -9.98
N ASP A 95 -9.70 5.12 -9.87
CA ASP A 95 -10.98 4.78 -10.52
C ASP A 95 -12.14 4.70 -9.51
N VAL A 96 -11.99 3.87 -8.48
CA VAL A 96 -13.11 3.56 -7.57
C VAL A 96 -13.42 4.73 -6.64
N ARG A 97 -12.42 5.32 -6.00
CA ARG A 97 -12.62 6.44 -5.07
C ARG A 97 -13.30 7.64 -5.75
N PRO A 98 -12.91 8.09 -6.95
CA PRO A 98 -13.62 9.15 -7.65
C PRO A 98 -15.06 8.78 -8.02
N ALA A 99 -15.33 7.54 -8.43
CA ALA A 99 -16.68 7.08 -8.73
C ALA A 99 -17.59 7.13 -7.48
N LEU A 100 -17.12 6.63 -6.35
CA LEU A 100 -17.85 6.67 -5.07
C LEU A 100 -18.06 8.11 -4.57
N ALA A 101 -17.05 8.98 -4.72
CA ALA A 101 -17.17 10.39 -4.36
C ALA A 101 -18.15 11.17 -5.25
N GLY A 102 -18.28 10.77 -6.53
CA GLY A 102 -19.20 11.38 -7.48
C GLY A 102 -20.67 11.21 -7.10
N LEU A 103 -21.02 10.08 -6.49
CA LEU A 103 -22.39 9.79 -6.02
C LEU A 103 -22.82 10.70 -4.86
N ARG A 104 -21.88 11.18 -4.03
CA ARG A 104 -22.17 12.07 -2.90
C ARG A 104 -22.45 13.52 -3.31
N ARG A 105 -22.18 13.88 -4.57
CA ARG A 105 -22.34 15.26 -5.09
C ARG A 105 -23.65 15.48 -5.86
N ARG A 106 -24.50 14.46 -5.99
CA ARG A 106 -25.85 14.57 -6.57
C ARG A 106 -26.88 14.49 -5.46
#